data_AF-A0A968LLK6-F1
#
_entry.id   AF-A0A968LLK6-F1
#
_cell.length_a   1.000
_cell.length_b   1.000
_cell.length_c   1.000
_cell.angle_alpha   90.00
_cell.angle_beta   90.00
_cell.angle_gamma   90.00
#
_symmetry.space_group_name_H-M   'P 1'
#
loop_
_entity.id
_entity.type
_entity.pdbx_description
1 polymer ?
#
loop_
_entity_poly.entity_id
_entity_poly.type
_entity_poly.pdbx_seq_one_letter_code
_entity_poly.pdbx_strand_id
1 'polypeptide(L)'
;MARAAALALEEAAALTQDKTLATFLRSRAAAFRSDDYYQSDKDWMDLDSRVEITIGPYETYEDELLGLKASFEAFVTVADPDASKKLAIYKDWLPKMEKNLPVGKEVKTKRGSESPIRVVDLVFTSGDARKSVQTIAFNLPNDERVRAEKGAKKVMLRNIINAKFDVIMRPIAERIISAEQLPLLSQEAFFDEVLFHELSHSLGPATVLNKGETEVRVALGASYSPLEEGKADVMGAYNLLFMIAKQPKLFSPRPAPTRVARKTSRISCC
;
A
#
# COMPACT_ATOMS: atom_id res chain seq x y z
N MET A 1 4.89 -27.85 -1.39
CA MET A 1 4.82 -26.68 -0.48
C MET A 1 3.39 -26.21 -0.26
N ALA A 2 2.57 -26.05 -1.31
CA ALA A 2 1.16 -25.61 -1.20
C ALA A 2 0.31 -26.36 -0.16
N ARG A 3 0.46 -27.70 -0.05
CA ARG A 3 -0.27 -28.51 0.94
C ARG A 3 0.06 -28.16 2.39
N ALA A 4 1.32 -27.86 2.71
CA ALA A 4 1.73 -27.51 4.07
C ALA A 4 1.24 -26.10 4.45
N ALA A 5 1.35 -25.15 3.51
CA ALA A 5 0.83 -23.80 3.71
C ALA A 5 -0.70 -23.80 3.91
N ALA A 6 -1.43 -24.58 3.10
CA ALA A 6 -2.89 -24.70 3.23
C ALA A 6 -3.31 -25.27 4.60
N LEU A 7 -2.61 -26.30 5.10
CA LEU A 7 -2.86 -26.84 6.45
C LEU A 7 -2.62 -25.80 7.54
N ALA A 8 -1.54 -25.04 7.47
CA ALA A 8 -1.24 -23.99 8.46
C ALA A 8 -2.31 -22.87 8.45
N LEU A 9 -2.82 -22.50 7.28
CA LEU A 9 -3.93 -21.53 7.17
C LEU A 9 -5.23 -22.09 7.77
N GLU A 10 -5.53 -23.38 7.58
CA GLU A 10 -6.69 -24.04 8.19
C GLU A 10 -6.60 -24.11 9.71
N GLU A 11 -5.42 -24.44 10.24
CA GLU A 11 -5.14 -24.42 11.67
C GLU A 11 -5.31 -23.00 12.25
N ALA A 12 -4.75 -21.98 11.59
CA ALA A 12 -4.94 -20.58 11.99
C ALA A 12 -6.42 -20.15 11.93
N ALA A 13 -7.17 -20.61 10.92
CA ALA A 13 -8.59 -20.35 10.79
C ALA A 13 -9.44 -21.01 11.88
N ALA A 14 -8.98 -22.14 12.44
CA ALA A 14 -9.62 -22.80 13.57
C ALA A 14 -9.35 -22.11 14.91
N LEU A 15 -8.24 -21.37 15.02
CA LEU A 15 -7.82 -20.68 16.24
C LEU A 15 -8.34 -19.25 16.35
N THR A 16 -8.52 -18.55 15.22
CA THR A 16 -9.02 -17.18 15.25
C THR A 16 -10.51 -17.10 15.63
N GLN A 17 -10.86 -16.09 16.43
CA GLN A 17 -12.25 -15.74 16.74
C GLN A 17 -12.85 -14.77 15.72
N ASP A 18 -12.02 -14.16 14.87
CA ASP A 18 -12.49 -13.26 13.82
C ASP A 18 -13.04 -14.04 12.63
N LYS A 19 -14.32 -13.81 12.32
CA LYS A 19 -15.03 -14.55 11.27
C LYS A 19 -14.49 -14.21 9.87
N THR A 20 -14.15 -12.96 9.60
CA THR A 20 -13.65 -12.54 8.27
C THR A 20 -12.28 -13.13 8.01
N LEU A 21 -11.40 -13.12 9.03
CA LEU A 21 -10.09 -13.77 8.96
C LEU A 21 -10.22 -15.28 8.80
N ALA A 22 -11.11 -15.93 9.57
CA ALA A 22 -11.34 -17.37 9.42
C ALA A 22 -11.83 -17.74 8.01
N THR A 23 -12.73 -16.93 7.43
CA THR A 23 -13.22 -17.13 6.06
C THR A 23 -12.09 -17.02 5.04
N PHE A 24 -11.34 -15.91 5.08
CA PHE A 24 -10.20 -15.70 4.17
C PHE A 24 -9.16 -16.81 4.27
N LEU A 25 -8.74 -17.19 5.49
CA LEU A 25 -7.73 -18.22 5.68
C LEU A 25 -8.18 -19.57 5.11
N ARG A 26 -9.45 -19.96 5.30
CA ARG A 26 -10.00 -21.20 4.72
C ARG A 26 -10.09 -21.14 3.20
N SER A 27 -10.60 -20.05 2.63
CA SER A 27 -10.71 -19.93 1.18
C SER A 27 -9.36 -19.82 0.50
N ARG A 28 -8.38 -19.15 1.12
CA ARG A 28 -6.99 -19.11 0.65
C ARG A 28 -6.31 -20.49 0.71
N ALA A 29 -6.56 -21.26 1.77
CA ALA A 29 -6.10 -22.65 1.86
C ALA A 29 -6.70 -23.53 0.73
N ALA A 30 -7.97 -23.32 0.38
CA ALA A 30 -8.61 -24.00 -0.74
C ALA A 30 -7.99 -23.57 -2.09
N ALA A 31 -7.77 -22.26 -2.28
CA ALA A 31 -7.14 -21.69 -3.48
C ALA A 31 -5.75 -22.28 -3.75
N PHE A 32 -4.92 -22.48 -2.71
CA PHE A 32 -3.62 -23.15 -2.87
C PHE A 32 -3.70 -24.59 -3.40
N ARG A 33 -4.86 -25.24 -3.34
CA ARG A 33 -5.07 -26.60 -3.86
C ARG A 33 -5.77 -26.61 -5.21
N SER A 34 -6.68 -25.67 -5.45
CA SER A 34 -7.45 -25.57 -6.70
C SER A 34 -6.75 -24.74 -7.78
N ASP A 35 -5.79 -23.91 -7.40
CA ASP A 35 -5.18 -22.87 -8.24
C ASP A 35 -6.18 -21.77 -8.69
N ASP A 36 -7.34 -21.70 -8.04
CA ASP A 36 -8.35 -20.65 -8.25
C ASP A 36 -8.39 -19.71 -7.04
N TYR A 37 -7.85 -18.51 -7.22
CA TYR A 37 -7.71 -17.50 -6.18
C TYR A 37 -8.91 -16.55 -6.09
N TYR A 38 -9.82 -16.59 -7.06
CA TYR A 38 -10.85 -15.58 -7.26
C TYR A 38 -11.69 -15.31 -6.01
N GLN A 39 -12.26 -16.37 -5.42
CA GLN A 39 -13.07 -16.23 -4.21
C GLN A 39 -12.23 -15.81 -3.01
N SER A 40 -11.01 -16.34 -2.87
CA SER A 40 -10.15 -16.01 -1.73
C SER A 40 -9.65 -14.56 -1.75
N ASP A 41 -9.43 -13.98 -2.93
CA ASP A 41 -9.07 -12.56 -3.06
C ASP A 41 -10.27 -11.66 -2.75
N LYS A 42 -11.49 -12.07 -3.10
CA LYS A 42 -12.70 -11.36 -2.66
C LYS A 42 -12.85 -11.41 -1.13
N ASP A 43 -12.61 -12.56 -0.52
CA ASP A 43 -12.65 -12.70 0.94
C ASP A 43 -11.53 -11.91 1.61
N TRP A 44 -10.36 -11.80 0.97
CA TRP A 44 -9.26 -10.94 1.42
C TRP A 44 -9.67 -9.45 1.41
N MET A 45 -10.34 -9.01 0.35
CA MET A 45 -10.87 -7.64 0.25
C MET A 45 -11.87 -7.34 1.39
N ASP A 46 -12.63 -8.34 1.82
CA ASP A 46 -13.63 -8.25 2.89
C ASP A 46 -13.04 -8.43 4.31
N LEU A 47 -11.72 -8.59 4.46
CA LEU A 47 -11.06 -8.66 5.77
C LEU A 47 -11.33 -7.41 6.61
N ASP A 48 -11.88 -7.64 7.80
CA ASP A 48 -12.05 -6.64 8.84
C ASP A 48 -11.59 -7.19 10.19
N SER A 49 -10.29 -7.47 10.28
CA SER A 49 -9.66 -8.03 11.46
C SER A 49 -8.41 -7.23 11.86
N ARG A 50 -7.92 -7.46 13.08
CA ARG A 50 -6.66 -6.85 13.54
C ARG A 50 -5.42 -7.50 12.91
N VAL A 51 -5.53 -8.73 12.41
CA VAL A 51 -4.47 -9.39 11.65
C VAL A 51 -4.78 -9.21 10.17
N GLU A 52 -3.99 -8.39 9.49
CA GLU A 52 -4.10 -8.21 8.04
C GLU A 52 -2.99 -9.06 7.41
N ILE A 53 -3.38 -10.16 6.79
CA ILE A 53 -2.47 -11.10 6.15
C ILE A 53 -2.69 -11.09 4.65
N THR A 54 -1.61 -10.93 3.90
CA THR A 54 -1.55 -11.13 2.45
C THR A 54 -0.66 -12.34 2.21
N ILE A 55 -1.13 -13.36 1.52
CA ILE A 55 -0.32 -14.55 1.23
C ILE A 55 -0.78 -15.24 -0.05
N GLY A 56 0.04 -15.26 -1.08
CA GLY A 56 -0.33 -15.89 -2.35
C GLY A 56 0.59 -15.47 -3.50
N PRO A 57 0.31 -15.95 -4.72
CA PRO A 57 0.99 -15.50 -5.93
C PRO A 57 0.36 -14.20 -6.43
N TYR A 58 1.13 -13.10 -6.45
CA TYR A 58 0.58 -11.79 -6.81
C TYR A 58 1.37 -11.08 -7.91
N GLU A 59 2.63 -10.72 -7.63
CA GLU A 59 3.40 -9.86 -8.51
C GLU A 59 4.12 -10.63 -9.61
N THR A 60 4.18 -10.08 -10.81
CA THR A 60 4.80 -10.73 -11.98
C THR A 60 6.18 -10.21 -12.34
N TYR A 61 6.78 -9.37 -11.49
CA TYR A 61 8.05 -8.70 -11.77
C TYR A 61 9.24 -9.65 -11.98
N GLU A 62 9.22 -10.84 -11.38
CA GLU A 62 10.28 -11.86 -11.59
C GLU A 62 10.22 -12.53 -12.97
N ASP A 63 9.08 -12.47 -13.65
CA ASP A 63 8.99 -12.92 -15.03
C ASP A 63 9.54 -11.83 -15.95
N GLU A 64 10.87 -11.70 -15.98
CA GLU A 64 11.58 -10.73 -16.82
C GLU A 64 11.43 -11.00 -18.33
N LEU A 65 10.88 -12.16 -18.72
CA LEU A 65 10.68 -12.51 -20.12
C LEU A 65 9.34 -11.99 -20.65
N LEU A 66 8.23 -12.35 -19.99
CA LEU A 66 6.88 -12.03 -20.46
C LEU A 66 6.03 -11.26 -19.44
N GLY A 67 6.44 -11.16 -18.17
CA GLY A 67 5.68 -10.50 -17.11
C GLY A 67 4.33 -11.15 -16.79
N LEU A 68 4.18 -12.46 -17.03
CA LEU A 68 2.91 -13.19 -16.92
C LEU A 68 2.81 -14.05 -15.66
N LYS A 69 3.94 -14.52 -15.12
CA LYS A 69 3.93 -15.48 -14.01
C LYS A 69 4.05 -14.77 -12.67
N ALA A 70 3.05 -14.97 -11.82
CA ALA A 70 3.01 -14.38 -10.49
C ALA A 70 3.92 -15.14 -9.50
N SER A 71 4.59 -14.39 -8.63
CA SER A 71 5.48 -14.90 -7.60
C SER A 71 4.77 -14.99 -6.25
N PHE A 72 5.06 -16.04 -5.49
CA PHE A 72 4.56 -16.19 -4.14
C PHE A 72 5.19 -15.19 -3.19
N GLU A 73 4.35 -14.56 -2.39
CA GLU A 73 4.76 -13.68 -1.30
C GLU A 73 3.84 -13.81 -0.09
N ALA A 74 4.33 -13.32 1.05
CA ALA A 74 3.52 -13.18 2.24
C ALA A 74 3.87 -11.90 3.00
N PHE A 75 2.85 -11.21 3.49
CA PHE A 75 2.93 -10.16 4.50
C PHE A 75 2.01 -10.55 5.65
N VAL A 76 2.58 -10.73 6.84
CA VAL A 76 1.81 -10.88 8.08
C VAL A 76 1.90 -9.57 8.82
N THR A 77 0.78 -8.89 8.98
CA THR A 77 0.75 -7.53 9.52
C THR A 77 -0.32 -7.37 10.59
N VAL A 78 -0.17 -6.35 11.42
CA VAL A 78 -1.16 -5.94 12.42
C VAL A 78 -1.78 -4.62 11.97
N ALA A 79 -3.09 -4.60 11.78
CA ALA A 79 -3.81 -3.40 11.35
C ALA A 79 -3.93 -2.36 12.48
N ASP A 80 -3.85 -1.09 12.09
CA ASP A 80 -4.19 0.07 12.91
C ASP A 80 -5.49 0.70 12.38
N PRO A 81 -6.65 0.35 12.98
CA PRO A 81 -7.95 0.86 12.53
C PRO A 81 -8.07 2.38 12.70
N ASP A 82 -7.46 2.96 13.74
CA ASP A 82 -7.54 4.40 14.00
C ASP A 82 -6.73 5.19 12.97
N ALA A 83 -5.54 4.70 12.61
CA ALA A 83 -4.75 5.26 11.52
C ALA A 83 -5.50 5.12 10.19
N SER A 84 -6.02 3.93 9.88
CA SER A 84 -6.78 3.67 8.65
C SER A 84 -8.02 4.57 8.55
N LYS A 85 -8.77 4.75 9.65
CA LYS A 85 -9.94 5.64 9.71
C LYS A 85 -9.59 7.10 9.47
N LYS A 86 -8.41 7.56 9.92
CA LYS A 86 -7.94 8.93 9.64
C LYS A 86 -7.66 9.14 8.15
N LEU A 87 -7.25 8.10 7.43
CA LEU A 87 -6.99 8.18 5.98
C LEU A 87 -8.25 8.02 5.14
N ALA A 88 -9.34 7.48 5.69
CA ALA A 88 -10.60 7.29 4.99
C ALA A 88 -11.18 8.59 4.40
N ILE A 89 -10.85 9.75 4.99
CA ILE A 89 -11.25 11.06 4.47
C ILE A 89 -10.77 11.29 3.04
N TYR A 90 -9.60 10.76 2.65
CA TYR A 90 -9.02 11.01 1.33
C TYR A 90 -9.84 10.39 0.19
N LYS A 91 -10.64 9.36 0.47
CA LYS A 91 -11.62 8.80 -0.49
C LYS A 91 -12.52 9.90 -1.06
N ASP A 92 -13.04 10.77 -0.20
CA ASP A 92 -13.94 11.87 -0.59
C ASP A 92 -13.20 13.04 -1.26
N TRP A 93 -11.87 13.08 -1.14
CA TRP A 93 -11.02 14.09 -1.75
C TRP A 93 -10.47 13.69 -3.11
N LEU A 94 -10.37 12.41 -3.44
CA LEU A 94 -9.88 11.93 -4.75
C LEU A 94 -10.55 12.64 -5.94
N PRO A 95 -11.90 12.81 -6.00
CA PRO A 95 -12.53 13.55 -7.10
C PRO A 95 -12.15 15.03 -7.15
N LYS A 96 -11.84 15.65 -6.01
CA LYS A 96 -11.39 17.05 -5.93
C LYS A 96 -9.92 17.18 -6.34
N MET A 97 -9.07 16.21 -5.95
CA MET A 97 -7.67 16.10 -6.38
C MET A 97 -7.60 15.94 -7.91
N GLU A 98 -8.39 15.05 -8.49
CA GLU A 98 -8.48 14.87 -9.94
C GLU A 98 -8.86 16.18 -10.66
N LYS A 99 -9.88 16.88 -10.14
CA LYS A 99 -10.30 18.18 -10.67
C LYS A 99 -9.21 19.25 -10.52
N ASN A 100 -8.38 19.17 -9.49
CA ASN A 100 -7.28 20.09 -9.24
C ASN A 100 -6.05 19.85 -10.13
N LEU A 101 -5.91 18.67 -10.77
CA LEU A 101 -4.73 18.37 -11.60
C LEU A 101 -4.50 19.43 -12.70
N PRO A 102 -3.23 19.82 -12.97
CA PRO A 102 -2.87 20.87 -13.92
C PRO A 102 -2.85 20.36 -15.37
N VAL A 103 -3.92 19.67 -15.78
CA VAL A 103 -4.09 19.06 -17.10
C VAL A 103 -5.47 19.38 -17.66
N GLY A 104 -5.63 19.26 -18.98
CA GLY A 104 -6.90 19.47 -19.67
C GLY A 104 -8.02 18.56 -19.13
N LYS A 105 -9.27 19.01 -19.20
CA LYS A 105 -10.42 18.26 -18.67
C LYS A 105 -10.65 16.93 -19.41
N GLU A 106 -10.26 16.88 -20.67
CA GLU A 106 -10.40 15.76 -21.57
C GLU A 106 -9.52 14.56 -21.18
N VAL A 107 -8.38 14.78 -20.51
CA VAL A 107 -7.49 13.71 -20.06
C VAL A 107 -7.73 13.27 -18.61
N LYS A 108 -8.61 13.97 -17.88
CA LYS A 108 -8.93 13.62 -16.48
C LYS A 108 -9.71 12.33 -16.43
N THR A 109 -9.39 11.49 -15.46
CA THR A 109 -10.07 10.21 -15.29
C THR A 109 -11.43 10.36 -14.62
N LYS A 110 -12.29 9.39 -14.91
CA LYS A 110 -13.55 9.16 -14.19
C LYS A 110 -13.45 7.95 -13.26
N ARG A 111 -12.25 7.36 -13.09
CA ARG A 111 -12.02 6.22 -12.19
C ARG A 111 -12.56 6.55 -10.79
N GLY A 112 -13.27 5.59 -10.21
CA GLY A 112 -13.92 5.73 -8.91
C GLY A 112 -12.92 5.83 -7.76
N SER A 113 -13.36 6.39 -6.64
CA SER A 113 -12.58 6.58 -5.41
C SER A 113 -12.47 5.31 -4.55
N GLU A 114 -12.59 4.12 -5.15
CA GLU A 114 -12.96 2.89 -4.44
C GLU A 114 -11.76 1.99 -4.15
N SER A 115 -10.78 2.51 -3.40
CA SER A 115 -9.74 1.67 -2.82
C SER A 115 -9.63 1.91 -1.33
N PRO A 116 -10.01 0.95 -0.46
CA PRO A 116 -9.73 1.07 0.96
C PRO A 116 -8.22 1.19 1.20
N ILE A 117 -7.85 2.08 2.13
CA ILE A 117 -6.47 2.26 2.58
C ILE A 117 -6.38 1.65 3.97
N ARG A 118 -5.48 0.68 4.13
CA ARG A 118 -5.19 0.04 5.42
C ARG A 118 -3.78 0.43 5.85
N VAL A 119 -3.67 0.97 7.06
CA VAL A 119 -2.38 1.22 7.71
C VAL A 119 -2.09 0.05 8.63
N VAL A 120 -0.92 -0.57 8.44
CA VAL A 120 -0.54 -1.78 9.17
C VAL A 120 0.93 -1.73 9.59
N ASP A 121 1.29 -2.50 10.61
CA ASP A 121 2.69 -2.76 10.97
C ASP A 121 3.07 -4.19 10.55
N LEU A 122 4.17 -4.32 9.81
CA LEU A 122 4.72 -5.59 9.37
C LEU A 122 5.30 -6.38 10.55
N VAL A 123 4.88 -7.63 10.70
CA VAL A 123 5.46 -8.60 11.65
C VAL A 123 6.40 -9.56 10.95
N PHE A 124 6.00 -10.06 9.78
CA PHE A 124 6.79 -11.00 9.00
C PHE A 124 6.52 -10.83 7.50
N THR A 125 7.57 -11.01 6.69
CA THR A 125 7.47 -11.08 5.23
C THR A 125 8.27 -12.26 4.69
N SER A 126 7.89 -12.80 3.52
CA SER A 126 8.62 -13.87 2.81
C SER A 126 8.29 -13.89 1.32
N GLY A 127 9.09 -14.63 0.54
CA GLY A 127 8.91 -14.74 -0.91
C GLY A 127 9.32 -13.45 -1.61
N ASP A 128 8.56 -13.05 -2.63
CA ASP A 128 8.82 -11.83 -3.41
C ASP A 128 8.92 -10.59 -2.49
N ALA A 129 8.00 -10.48 -1.54
CA ALA A 129 7.97 -9.44 -0.52
C ALA A 129 9.20 -9.32 0.40
N ARG A 130 10.17 -10.25 0.33
CA ARG A 130 11.42 -10.23 1.11
C ARG A 130 12.68 -10.19 0.24
N LYS A 131 12.62 -9.48 -0.89
CA LYS A 131 13.79 -9.13 -1.71
C LYS A 131 14.64 -8.01 -1.09
N SER A 132 15.71 -7.61 -1.78
CA SER A 132 16.69 -6.63 -1.28
C SER A 132 16.03 -5.32 -0.84
N VAL A 133 15.24 -4.69 -1.72
CA VAL A 133 14.48 -3.49 -1.40
C VAL A 133 13.14 -3.90 -0.82
N GLN A 134 12.95 -3.66 0.47
CA GLN A 134 11.71 -3.99 1.16
C GLN A 134 10.55 -3.10 0.66
N THR A 135 9.40 -3.69 0.40
CA THR A 135 8.14 -3.00 0.08
C THR A 135 7.72 -2.05 1.22
N ILE A 136 7.15 -0.89 0.88
CA ILE A 136 6.61 0.07 1.86
C ILE A 136 5.09 0.18 1.82
N ALA A 137 4.51 -0.05 0.65
CA ALA A 137 3.09 -0.13 0.42
C ALA A 137 2.84 -1.04 -0.79
N PHE A 138 1.64 -1.59 -0.90
CA PHE A 138 1.23 -2.41 -2.04
C PHE A 138 -0.28 -2.26 -2.28
N ASN A 139 -0.71 -2.56 -3.51
CA ASN A 139 -2.08 -2.39 -3.96
C ASN A 139 -2.58 -3.66 -4.67
N LEU A 140 -3.33 -4.49 -3.95
CA LEU A 140 -3.77 -5.82 -4.40
C LEU A 140 -5.30 -5.95 -4.35
N PRO A 141 -5.89 -6.98 -4.99
CA PRO A 141 -5.25 -7.95 -5.90
C PRO A 141 -4.98 -7.35 -7.29
N ASN A 142 -4.12 -8.04 -8.05
CA ASN A 142 -3.82 -7.72 -9.46
C ASN A 142 -4.87 -8.26 -10.45
N ASP A 143 -5.73 -9.21 -10.03
CA ASP A 143 -6.77 -9.77 -10.90
C ASP A 143 -7.88 -8.75 -11.17
N GLU A 144 -7.94 -8.26 -12.41
CA GLU A 144 -8.92 -7.25 -12.86
C GLU A 144 -10.37 -7.71 -12.69
N ARG A 145 -10.65 -9.02 -12.68
CA ARG A 145 -12.00 -9.53 -12.40
C ARG A 145 -12.43 -9.22 -10.97
N VAL A 146 -11.52 -9.41 -10.00
CA VAL A 146 -11.79 -9.08 -8.60
C VAL A 146 -11.84 -7.57 -8.42
N ARG A 147 -10.95 -6.82 -9.07
CA ARG A 147 -10.95 -5.35 -9.01
C ARG A 147 -12.24 -4.74 -9.54
N ALA A 148 -12.80 -5.31 -10.60
CA ALA A 148 -14.09 -4.86 -11.13
C ALA A 148 -15.26 -5.07 -10.14
N GLU A 149 -15.21 -6.10 -9.30
CA GLU A 149 -16.29 -6.40 -8.34
C GLU A 149 -16.09 -5.78 -6.95
N LYS A 150 -14.85 -5.72 -6.46
CA LYS A 150 -14.50 -5.38 -5.07
C LYS A 150 -13.53 -4.19 -4.95
N GLY A 151 -12.99 -3.71 -6.06
CA GLY A 151 -11.89 -2.75 -6.05
C GLY A 151 -10.56 -3.38 -5.66
N ALA A 152 -9.63 -2.55 -5.21
CA ALA A 152 -8.31 -2.97 -4.73
C ALA A 152 -8.00 -2.30 -3.40
N LYS A 153 -7.27 -2.99 -2.53
CA LYS A 153 -6.89 -2.52 -1.19
C LYS A 153 -5.44 -2.06 -1.23
N LYS A 154 -5.23 -0.81 -0.82
CA LYS A 154 -3.91 -0.20 -0.63
C LYS A 154 -3.48 -0.44 0.82
N VAL A 155 -2.36 -1.13 1.02
CA VAL A 155 -1.84 -1.45 2.35
C VAL A 155 -0.52 -0.72 2.56
N MET A 156 -0.43 0.08 3.62
CA MET A 156 0.75 0.86 3.99
C MET A 156 1.47 0.24 5.19
N LEU A 157 2.73 -0.16 5.01
CA LEU A 157 3.57 -0.77 6.04
C LEU A 157 4.27 0.31 6.87
N ARG A 158 3.55 0.88 7.83
CA ARG A 158 3.98 2.06 8.62
C ARG A 158 5.35 1.86 9.26
N ASN A 159 5.58 0.75 9.94
CA ASN A 159 6.85 0.50 10.61
C ASN A 159 8.02 0.36 9.62
N ILE A 160 7.79 -0.12 8.39
CA ILE A 160 8.82 -0.21 7.35
C ILE A 160 9.09 1.17 6.73
N ILE A 161 8.05 1.98 6.49
CA ILE A 161 8.19 3.37 6.07
C ILE A 161 9.05 4.14 7.08
N ASN A 162 8.72 4.05 8.37
CA ASN A 162 9.47 4.68 9.45
C ASN A 162 10.91 4.17 9.53
N ALA A 163 11.12 2.86 9.42
CA ALA A 163 12.46 2.28 9.44
C ALA A 163 13.32 2.81 8.29
N LYS A 164 12.80 2.85 7.06
CA LYS A 164 13.51 3.43 5.90
C LYS A 164 13.79 4.91 6.09
N PHE A 165 12.88 5.65 6.70
CA PHE A 165 13.12 7.05 7.01
C PHE A 165 14.34 7.21 7.95
N ASP A 166 14.35 6.47 9.07
CA ASP A 166 15.42 6.61 10.06
C ASP A 166 16.76 6.04 9.60
N VAL A 167 16.79 4.92 8.86
CA VAL A 167 18.03 4.23 8.51
C VAL A 167 18.58 4.58 7.12
N ILE A 168 17.75 5.13 6.23
CA ILE A 168 18.14 5.50 4.86
C ILE A 168 17.95 6.99 4.63
N MET A 169 16.71 7.49 4.72
CA MET A 169 16.40 8.87 4.31
C MET A 169 17.15 9.90 5.14
N ARG A 170 17.12 9.79 6.48
CA ARG A 170 17.80 10.72 7.39
C ARG A 170 19.32 10.72 7.19
N PRO A 171 20.03 9.59 7.18
CA PRO A 171 21.47 9.58 6.90
C PRO A 171 21.84 10.11 5.51
N ILE A 172 20.97 9.97 4.50
CA ILE A 172 21.19 10.59 3.19
C ILE A 172 21.04 12.10 3.30
N ALA A 173 19.93 12.58 3.87
CA ALA A 173 19.64 14.00 4.03
C ALA A 173 20.78 14.72 4.76
N GLU A 174 21.25 14.20 5.89
CA GLU A 174 22.37 14.75 6.67
C GLU A 174 23.66 14.97 5.86
N ARG A 175 23.82 14.26 4.73
CA ARG A 175 25.00 14.39 3.85
C ARG A 175 24.80 15.31 2.66
N ILE A 176 23.56 15.48 2.19
CA ILE A 176 23.29 16.11 0.88
C ILE A 176 22.50 17.43 0.96
N ILE A 177 21.74 17.67 2.03
CA ILE A 177 20.97 18.92 2.19
C ILE A 177 21.71 19.91 3.08
N SER A 178 21.38 21.20 2.96
CA SER A 178 22.00 22.22 3.80
C SER A 178 21.58 22.07 5.27
N ALA A 179 22.47 22.47 6.20
CA ALA A 179 22.19 22.40 7.63
C ALA A 179 20.94 23.20 8.03
N GLU A 180 20.62 24.27 7.29
CA GLU A 180 19.41 25.09 7.49
C GLU A 180 18.11 24.36 7.12
N GLN A 181 18.17 23.42 6.18
CA GLN A 181 17.01 22.63 5.73
C GLN A 181 16.81 21.35 6.53
N LEU A 182 17.85 20.83 7.19
CA LEU A 182 17.78 19.58 7.95
C LEU A 182 16.66 19.55 9.01
N PRO A 183 16.36 20.64 9.74
CA PRO A 183 15.22 20.68 10.66
C PRO A 183 13.85 20.50 9.99
N LEU A 184 13.74 20.68 8.67
CA LEU A 184 12.50 20.48 7.91
C LEU A 184 12.25 19.01 7.55
N LEU A 185 13.26 18.13 7.75
CA LEU A 185 13.11 16.70 7.50
C LEU A 185 12.16 16.06 8.53
N SER A 186 10.99 15.63 8.07
CA SER A 186 9.93 15.05 8.91
C SER A 186 9.56 13.64 8.46
N GLN A 187 9.43 12.74 9.43
CA GLN A 187 8.98 11.37 9.18
C GLN A 187 7.50 11.35 8.76
N GLU A 188 6.70 12.24 9.36
CA GLU A 188 5.29 12.42 9.03
C GLU A 188 5.15 12.88 7.57
N ALA A 189 5.94 13.87 7.14
CA ALA A 189 5.95 14.31 5.75
C ALA A 189 6.38 13.19 4.79
N PHE A 190 7.35 12.36 5.18
CA PHE A 190 7.74 11.19 4.39
C PHE A 190 6.61 10.15 4.27
N PHE A 191 5.90 9.87 5.37
CA PHE A 191 4.74 8.99 5.35
C PHE A 191 3.60 9.57 4.49
N ASP A 192 3.31 10.86 4.63
CA ASP A 192 2.28 11.54 3.86
C ASP A 192 2.63 11.54 2.36
N GLU A 193 3.89 11.74 1.98
CA GLU A 193 4.29 11.64 0.57
C GLU A 193 4.06 10.23 0.02
N VAL A 194 4.44 9.18 0.75
CA VAL A 194 4.16 7.79 0.35
C VAL A 194 2.65 7.55 0.21
N LEU A 195 1.83 8.06 1.14
CA LEU A 195 0.37 7.97 1.03
C LEU A 195 -0.14 8.66 -0.24
N PHE A 196 0.32 9.88 -0.52
CA PHE A 196 -0.17 10.66 -1.64
C PHE A 196 0.35 10.14 -2.99
N HIS A 197 1.53 9.52 -3.02
CA HIS A 197 2.00 8.70 -4.13
C HIS A 197 0.99 7.59 -4.44
N GLU A 198 0.62 6.78 -3.44
CA GLU A 198 -0.33 5.66 -3.61
C GLU A 198 -1.72 6.13 -4.05
N LEU A 199 -2.21 7.26 -3.52
CA LEU A 199 -3.46 7.87 -3.96
C LEU A 199 -3.38 8.29 -5.45
N SER A 200 -2.22 8.79 -5.88
CA SER A 200 -2.00 9.34 -7.21
C SER A 200 -2.02 8.29 -8.32
N HIS A 201 -1.76 7.02 -8.05
CA HIS A 201 -1.98 5.94 -9.03
C HIS A 201 -3.44 5.81 -9.48
N SER A 202 -4.39 6.29 -8.67
CA SER A 202 -5.82 6.26 -9.01
C SER A 202 -6.27 7.53 -9.76
N LEU A 203 -5.36 8.47 -9.98
CA LEU A 203 -5.61 9.79 -10.55
C LEU A 203 -4.86 9.97 -11.89
N GLY A 204 -5.35 10.93 -12.67
CA GLY A 204 -4.80 11.27 -13.97
C GLY A 204 -5.18 10.30 -15.09
N PRO A 205 -4.58 10.44 -16.28
CA PRO A 205 -5.02 9.75 -17.49
C PRO A 205 -4.94 8.23 -17.38
N ALA A 206 -6.07 7.58 -17.65
CA ALA A 206 -6.19 6.12 -17.65
C ALA A 206 -6.12 5.53 -19.07
N THR A 207 -6.69 6.24 -20.03
CA THR A 207 -6.80 5.85 -21.44
C THR A 207 -6.29 6.96 -22.35
N VAL A 208 -5.83 6.60 -23.54
CA VAL A 208 -5.33 7.56 -24.53
C VAL A 208 -6.49 8.28 -25.21
N LEU A 209 -6.35 9.60 -25.42
CA LEU A 209 -7.32 10.37 -26.20
C LEU A 209 -7.41 9.85 -27.64
N ASN A 210 -8.63 9.84 -28.20
CA ASN A 210 -8.90 9.65 -29.63
C ASN A 210 -8.41 8.31 -30.25
N LYS A 211 -8.04 7.31 -29.42
CA LYS A 211 -7.67 5.94 -29.85
C LYS A 211 -8.52 4.87 -29.16
N GLY A 212 -9.82 5.11 -29.06
CA GLY A 212 -10.75 4.24 -28.33
C GLY A 212 -10.41 4.14 -26.83
N GLU A 213 -10.76 3.03 -26.20
CA GLU A 213 -10.50 2.76 -24.77
C GLU A 213 -9.09 2.17 -24.52
N THR A 214 -8.11 2.47 -25.37
CA THR A 214 -6.73 1.95 -25.19
C THR A 214 -6.13 2.51 -23.90
N GLU A 215 -5.69 1.64 -22.99
CA GLU A 215 -5.03 2.03 -21.74
C GLU A 215 -3.68 2.73 -21.99
N VAL A 216 -3.36 3.69 -21.14
CA VAL A 216 -2.05 4.39 -21.17
C VAL A 216 -0.88 3.41 -21.06
N ARG A 217 -1.01 2.37 -20.21
CA ARG A 217 -0.02 1.30 -20.07
C ARG A 217 0.27 0.57 -21.38
N VAL A 218 -0.79 0.20 -22.11
CA VAL A 218 -0.65 -0.50 -23.40
C VAL A 218 0.02 0.40 -24.43
N ALA A 219 -0.35 1.68 -24.46
CA ALA A 219 0.21 2.64 -25.41
C ALA A 219 1.68 2.99 -25.13
N LEU A 220 2.10 3.03 -23.86
CA LEU A 220 3.47 3.35 -23.45
C LEU A 220 4.39 2.12 -23.41
N GLY A 221 3.85 0.90 -23.36
CA GLY A 221 4.62 -0.34 -23.36
C GLY A 221 5.68 -0.36 -22.25
N ALA A 222 6.93 -0.70 -22.60
CA ALA A 222 8.04 -0.80 -21.66
C ALA A 222 8.37 0.52 -20.92
N SER A 223 7.97 1.67 -21.47
CA SER A 223 8.20 2.97 -20.84
C SER A 223 7.17 3.32 -19.77
N TYR A 224 6.08 2.54 -19.64
CA TYR A 224 4.97 2.87 -18.75
C TYR A 224 5.39 2.97 -17.28
N SER A 225 6.01 1.92 -16.73
CA SER A 225 6.28 1.82 -15.30
C SER A 225 7.09 3.01 -14.75
N PRO A 226 8.27 3.37 -15.29
CA PRO A 226 9.01 4.51 -14.75
C PRO A 226 8.27 5.85 -14.89
N LEU A 227 7.42 6.01 -15.91
CA LEU A 227 6.60 7.22 -16.09
C LEU A 227 5.42 7.27 -15.11
N GLU A 228 4.80 6.12 -14.80
CA GLU A 228 3.71 6.03 -13.82
C GLU A 228 4.22 6.33 -12.40
N GLU A 229 5.37 5.79 -12.02
CA GLU A 229 6.03 6.08 -10.73
C GLU A 229 6.41 7.57 -10.62
N GLY A 230 7.07 8.12 -11.65
CA GLY A 230 7.40 9.53 -11.68
C GLY A 230 6.16 10.44 -11.64
N LYS A 231 5.06 10.02 -12.27
CA LYS A 231 3.76 10.70 -12.14
C LYS A 231 3.27 10.62 -10.69
N ALA A 232 3.26 9.43 -10.08
CA ALA A 232 2.72 9.22 -8.75
C ALA A 232 3.47 10.07 -7.70
N ASP A 233 4.80 10.13 -7.78
CA ASP A 233 5.63 11.00 -6.91
C ASP A 233 5.29 12.49 -7.10
N VAL A 234 5.39 13.01 -8.32
CA VAL A 234 5.18 14.45 -8.56
C VAL A 234 3.73 14.86 -8.27
N MET A 235 2.77 14.02 -8.64
CA MET A 235 1.36 14.23 -8.38
C MET A 235 1.02 14.07 -6.89
N GLY A 236 1.72 13.20 -6.18
CA GLY A 236 1.64 13.01 -4.74
C GLY A 236 1.95 14.31 -4.02
N ALA A 237 3.15 14.84 -4.24
CA ALA A 237 3.57 16.14 -3.73
C ALA A 237 2.59 17.27 -4.11
N TYR A 238 2.12 17.31 -5.37
CA TYR A 238 1.17 18.32 -5.83
C TYR A 238 -0.17 18.29 -5.07
N ASN A 239 -0.73 17.09 -4.89
CA ASN A 239 -1.99 16.91 -4.17
C ASN A 239 -1.83 17.04 -2.65
N LEU A 240 -0.65 16.73 -2.11
CA LEU A 240 -0.32 16.97 -0.71
C LEU A 240 -0.35 18.47 -0.41
N LEU A 241 0.29 19.30 -1.24
CA LEU A 241 0.22 20.77 -1.13
C LEU A 241 -1.22 21.30 -1.27
N PHE A 242 -1.99 20.74 -2.20
CA PHE A 242 -3.42 21.06 -2.32
C PHE A 242 -4.20 20.74 -1.04
N MET A 243 -3.93 19.59 -0.43
CA MET A 243 -4.59 19.17 0.81
C MET A 243 -4.17 20.00 2.01
N ILE A 244 -2.89 20.38 2.11
CA ILE A 244 -2.42 21.33 3.14
C ILE A 244 -3.16 22.67 3.00
N ALA A 245 -3.34 23.16 1.77
CA ALA A 245 -4.05 24.43 1.53
C ALA A 245 -5.55 24.34 1.84
N LYS A 246 -6.20 23.21 1.58
CA LYS A 246 -7.66 23.04 1.77
C LYS A 246 -8.05 22.50 3.14
N GLN A 247 -7.18 21.76 3.81
CA GLN A 247 -7.42 21.07 5.08
C GLN A 247 -6.18 21.14 6.00
N PRO A 248 -5.68 22.34 6.35
CA PRO A 248 -4.43 22.49 7.10
C PRO A 248 -4.45 21.81 8.48
N LYS A 249 -5.63 21.61 9.06
CA LYS A 249 -5.83 20.91 10.35
C LYS A 249 -5.46 19.41 10.29
N LEU A 250 -5.47 18.79 9.11
CA LEU A 250 -5.07 17.38 8.95
C LEU A 250 -3.55 17.19 9.06
N PHE A 251 -2.78 18.24 8.75
CA PHE A 251 -1.31 18.23 8.67
C PHE A 251 -0.65 19.04 9.79
N SER A 252 -1.43 19.63 10.68
CA SER A 252 -0.89 20.36 11.84
C SER A 252 -0.18 19.37 12.78
N PRO A 253 1.03 19.70 13.29
CA PRO A 253 1.80 18.78 14.11
C PRO A 253 0.97 18.36 15.32
N ARG A 254 0.76 17.04 15.45
CA ARG A 254 0.20 16.47 16.68
C ARG A 254 1.26 16.60 17.78
N PRO A 255 0.86 16.87 19.03
CA PRO A 255 1.79 16.79 20.14
C PRO A 255 2.45 15.40 20.12
N ALA A 256 3.78 15.37 20.22
CA ALA A 256 4.55 14.13 20.18
C ALA A 256 3.95 13.12 21.17
N PRO A 257 3.80 11.84 20.79
CA PRO A 257 3.38 10.83 21.75
C PRO A 257 4.39 10.86 22.91
N THR A 258 3.87 11.04 24.13
CA THR A 258 4.66 10.88 25.36
C THR A 258 5.39 9.56 25.26
N ARG A 259 6.72 9.60 25.10
CA ARG A 259 7.57 8.42 25.17
C ARG A 259 7.24 7.73 26.50
N VAL A 260 6.53 6.61 26.45
CA VAL A 260 6.46 5.71 27.60
C VAL A 260 7.89 5.25 27.80
N ALA A 261 8.54 5.77 28.84
CA ALA A 261 9.88 5.38 29.20
C ALA A 261 9.91 3.86 29.32
N ARG A 262 10.61 3.17 28.40
CA ARG A 262 10.98 1.77 28.61
C ARG A 262 11.84 1.75 29.86
N LYS A 263 11.27 1.34 31.00
CA LYS A 263 12.06 0.91 32.16
C LYS A 263 12.88 -0.28 31.67
N THR A 264 14.15 -0.02 31.38
CA THR A 264 15.17 -1.06 31.25
C THR A 264 15.37 -1.64 32.64
N SER A 265 14.59 -2.66 32.99
CA SER A 265 14.92 -3.53 34.11
C SER A 265 16.21 -4.26 33.73
N ARG A 266 17.34 -3.78 34.24
CA ARG A 266 18.59 -4.51 34.25
C ARG A 266 18.34 -5.83 34.99
N ILE A 267 18.29 -6.93 34.26
CA ILE A 267 18.46 -8.25 34.84
C ILE A 267 19.94 -8.33 35.20
N SER A 268 20.24 -8.25 36.49
CA SER A 268 21.57 -8.54 37.03
C SER A 268 21.76 -10.06 36.93
N CYS A 269 22.76 -10.50 36.17
CA CYS A 269 23.30 -11.84 36.34
C CYS A 269 23.89 -11.97 37.75
N CYS A 270 23.44 -12.97 38.49
CA CYS A 270 24.23 -13.71 39.47
C CYS A 270 24.10 -15.19 39.11
#